data_AF-A0A5D9CF40-F1
#
_entry.id   AF-A0A5D9CF40-F1
#
_cell.length_a   1.000
_cell.length_b   1.000
_cell.length_c   1.000
_cell.angle_alpha   90.00
_cell.angle_beta   90.00
_cell.angle_gamma   90.00
#
_symmetry.space_group_name_H-M   'P 1'
#
loop_
_entity.id
_entity.type
_entity.pdbx_description
1 polymer ?
#
loop_
_entity_poly.entity_id
_entity_poly.type
_entity_poly.pdbx_seq_one_letter_code
_entity_poly.pdbx_strand_id
1 'polypeptide(L)' 'MILLSGIASVEDAEPLLAALIDQPGCAIDVTGLDRAHLAIVQLLCAAGRPLVSKPGEGFLRDLPAIGLIQISPR' A
#
# COMPACT_ATOMS: atom_id res chain seq x y z
N MET A 1 -11.69 1.16 4.83
CA MET A 1 -10.58 0.36 4.27
C MET A 1 -10.27 0.95 2.90
N ILE A 2 -8.99 1.16 2.57
CA ILE A 2 -8.58 1.59 1.21
C ILE A 2 -8.19 0.33 0.44
N LEU A 3 -8.73 0.15 -0.77
CA LEU A 3 -8.43 -0.99 -1.64
C LEU A 3 -7.62 -0.50 -2.83
N LEU A 4 -6.46 -1.13 -3.06
CA LEU A 4 -5.66 -0.95 -4.26
C LEU A 4 -5.69 -2.25 -5.08
N SER A 5 -5.98 -2.12 -6.37
CA SER A 5 -6.07 -3.28 -7.27
C SER A 5 -5.64 -2.94 -8.69
N GLY A 6 -5.22 -3.95 -9.45
CA GLY A 6 -4.73 -3.81 -10.82
C GLY A 6 -3.40 -3.06 -10.87
N ILE A 7 -3.33 -2.05 -11.74
CA ILE A 7 -2.14 -1.21 -11.90
C ILE A 7 -2.42 0.17 -11.30
N ALA A 8 -1.72 0.51 -10.23
CA ALA A 8 -1.75 1.85 -9.65
C ALA A 8 -0.68 2.73 -10.33
N SER A 9 -1.12 3.72 -11.08
CA SER A 9 -0.29 4.65 -11.86
C SER A 9 0.11 5.88 -11.04
N VAL A 10 0.80 6.84 -11.65
CA VAL A 10 1.11 8.13 -11.00
C VAL A 10 -0.13 8.99 -10.80
N GLU A 11 -1.14 8.86 -11.66
CA GLU A 11 -2.38 9.64 -11.62
C GLU A 11 -3.24 9.27 -10.38
N ASP A 12 -3.05 8.06 -9.86
CA ASP A 12 -3.74 7.56 -8.67
C ASP A 12 -3.15 8.11 -7.35
N ALA A 13 -2.01 8.81 -7.40
CA ALA A 13 -1.30 9.27 -6.21
C ALA A 13 -2.05 10.36 -5.44
N GLU A 14 -2.65 11.32 -6.15
CA GLU A 14 -3.42 12.39 -5.52
C GLU A 14 -4.72 11.87 -4.88
N PRO A 15 -5.56 11.05 -5.57
CA PRO A 15 -6.70 10.39 -4.95
C PRO A 15 -6.33 9.54 -3.73
N LEU A 16 -5.21 8.81 -3.80
CA LEU A 16 -4.72 8.01 -2.68
C LEU A 16 -4.33 8.90 -1.50
N LEU A 17 -3.58 9.98 -1.72
CA LEU A 17 -3.19 10.90 -0.65
C LEU A 17 -4.41 11.51 0.04
N ALA A 18 -5.41 11.93 -0.73
CA ALA A 18 -6.66 12.46 -0.18
C ALA A 18 -7.38 11.41 0.70
N ALA A 19 -7.50 10.17 0.22
CA ALA A 19 -8.11 9.08 0.99
C ALA A 19 -7.31 8.74 2.27
N LEU A 20 -5.98 8.82 2.21
CA LEU A 20 -5.13 8.64 3.37
C LEU A 20 -5.41 9.75 4.40
N ILE A 21 -5.42 11.02 4.01
CA ILE A 21 -5.67 12.15 4.92
C ILE A 21 -7.05 12.03 5.58
N ASP A 22 -8.09 11.67 4.82
CA ASP A 22 -9.47 11.57 5.31
C ASP A 22 -9.66 10.44 6.35
N GLN A 23 -8.89 9.36 6.24
CA GLN A 23 -9.04 8.17 7.10
C GLN A 23 -7.73 7.78 7.80
N PRO A 24 -7.26 8.53 8.83
CA PRO A 24 -5.88 8.44 9.35
C PRO A 24 -5.45 7.11 10.02
N GLY A 25 -6.34 6.14 10.24
CA GLY A 25 -6.00 4.83 10.83
C GLY A 25 -6.37 3.62 9.98
N CYS A 26 -6.73 3.85 8.72
CA CYS A 26 -7.37 2.85 7.88
C CYS A 26 -6.35 1.89 7.25
N ALA A 27 -6.56 0.58 7.43
CA ALA A 27 -5.76 -0.43 6.75
C ALA A 27 -5.91 -0.34 5.23
N ILE A 28 -4.84 -0.73 4.52
CA ILE A 28 -4.77 -0.68 3.06
C ILE A 28 -4.67 -2.11 2.54
N ASP A 29 -5.67 -2.54 1.79
CA ASP A 29 -5.68 -3.83 1.12
C ASP A 29 -5.01 -3.71 -0.24
N VAL A 30 -3.92 -4.46 -0.43
CA VAL A 30 -3.14 -4.54 -1.67
C VAL A 30 -3.21 -5.92 -2.31
N THR A 31 -4.15 -6.77 -1.88
CA THR A 31 -4.27 -8.16 -2.35
C THR A 31 -4.45 -8.26 -3.86
N GLY A 32 -5.21 -7.35 -4.46
CA GLY A 32 -5.46 -7.32 -5.90
C GLY A 32 -4.51 -6.44 -6.69
N LEU A 33 -3.48 -5.86 -6.05
CA LEU A 33 -2.55 -4.93 -6.69
C LEU A 33 -1.46 -5.71 -7.43
N ASP A 34 -1.35 -5.48 -8.73
CA ASP A 34 -0.36 -6.15 -9.59
C ASP A 34 0.93 -5.33 -9.68
N ARG A 35 0.79 -4.00 -9.85
CA ARG A 35 1.91 -3.05 -9.96
C ARG A 35 1.55 -1.71 -9.36
N ALA A 36 2.55 -1.02 -8.83
CA ALA A 36 2.40 0.34 -8.35
C ALA A 36 3.53 1.22 -8.87
N HIS A 37 3.18 2.42 -9.31
CA HIS A 37 4.13 3.48 -9.57
C HIS A 37 4.86 3.87 -8.27
N LEU A 38 6.11 4.31 -8.37
CA LEU A 38 6.95 4.63 -7.20
C LEU A 38 6.30 5.65 -6.24
N ALA A 39 5.57 6.62 -6.77
CA ALA A 39 4.82 7.60 -5.98
C ALA A 39 3.77 6.93 -5.05
N ILE A 40 3.08 5.90 -5.54
CA ILE A 40 2.13 5.11 -4.74
C ILE A 40 2.87 4.40 -3.61
N VAL A 41 4.02 3.78 -3.92
CA VAL A 41 4.86 3.10 -2.90
C VAL A 41 5.32 4.08 -1.82
N GLN A 42 5.76 5.27 -2.21
CA GLN A 42 6.17 6.33 -1.29
C GLN A 42 5.03 6.75 -0.36
N LEU A 43 3.82 6.92 -0.90
CA LEU A 43 2.63 7.23 -0.09
C LEU A 43 2.29 6.10 0.89
N LEU A 44 2.34 4.84 0.46
CA LEU A 44 2.10 3.69 1.33
C LEU A 44 3.12 3.63 2.48
N CYS A 45 4.40 3.82 2.17
CA CYS A 45 5.47 3.87 3.18
C CYS A 45 5.32 5.06 4.13
N ALA A 46 5.05 6.26 3.61
CA ALA A 46 4.88 7.48 4.40
C ALA A 46 3.65 7.43 5.29
N ALA A 47 2.58 6.77 4.85
CA ALA A 47 1.37 6.59 5.64
C ALA A 47 1.59 5.66 6.84
N GLY A 48 2.59 4.77 6.78
CA GLY A 48 2.96 3.88 7.89
C GLY A 48 1.84 2.94 8.33
N ARG A 49 0.92 2.59 7.42
CA ARG A 49 -0.31 1.85 7.75
C ARG A 49 -0.14 0.35 7.59
N PRO A 50 -0.96 -0.45 8.31
CA PRO A 50 -1.04 -1.87 8.05
C PRO A 50 -1.45 -2.14 6.59
N LEU A 51 -0.61 -2.92 5.89
CA LEU A 51 -0.92 -3.45 4.58
C LEU A 51 -1.51 -4.86 4.73
N VAL A 52 -2.68 -5.08 4.15
CA VAL A 52 -3.32 -6.40 4.06
C VAL A 52 -3.01 -7.00 2.70
N SER A 53 -2.57 -8.25 2.67
CA SER A 53 -2.26 -8.97 1.44
C SER A 53 -2.45 -10.48 1.62
N LYS A 54 -2.52 -11.21 0.50
CA LYS A 54 -2.34 -12.67 0.51
C LYS A 54 -0.86 -13.03 0.51
N PRO A 55 -0.41 -13.99 1.33
CA PRO A 55 0.98 -14.43 1.35
C PRO A 55 1.48 -14.86 -0.03
N GLY A 56 2.61 -14.29 -0.47
CA GLY A 56 3.31 -14.73 -1.66
C GLY A 56 2.66 -14.34 -3.00
N GLU A 57 1.67 -13.45 -3.06
CA GLU A 57 1.03 -13.01 -4.30
C GLU A 57 1.05 -11.47 -4.46
N GLY A 58 0.90 -11.03 -5.72
CA GLY A 58 0.73 -9.62 -6.08
C GLY A 58 1.97 -8.74 -5.90
N PHE A 59 1.71 -7.44 -5.81
CA PHE A 59 2.70 -6.35 -5.74
C PHE A 59 3.75 -6.53 -4.64
N LEU A 60 3.39 -7.13 -3.49
CA LEU A 60 4.31 -7.33 -2.37
C LEU A 60 5.34 -8.44 -2.61
N ARG A 61 5.14 -9.33 -3.60
CA ARG A 61 6.12 -10.38 -3.95
C ARG A 61 7.41 -9.76 -4.50
N ASP A 62 7.28 -8.74 -5.33
CA ASP A 62 8.39 -8.13 -6.09
C ASP A 62 9.01 -6.93 -5.37
N LEU A 63 8.38 -6.46 -4.30
CA LEU A 63 8.97 -5.44 -3.45
C LEU A 63 10.11 -6.07 -2.63
N PRO A 64 11.36 -5.61 -2.80
CA PRO A 64 12.40 -5.97 -1.84
C PRO A 64 11.93 -5.54 -0.45
N ALA A 65 12.27 -6.32 0.58
CA ALA A 65 11.93 -6.04 1.97
C ALA A 65 12.63 -4.77 2.48
N ILE A 66 12.34 -3.62 1.88
CA ILE A 66 12.69 -2.29 2.36
C ILE A 66 11.65 -1.98 3.43
N GLY A 67 11.92 -2.45 4.64
CA GLY A 67 11.29 -1.98 5.88
C GLY A 67 9.77 -2.18 6.04
N LEU A 68 9.08 -2.89 5.15
CA LEU A 68 7.62 -3.10 5.23
C LEU A 68 7.16 -4.09 6.32
N ILE A 69 8.09 -4.63 7.11
CA ILE A 69 7.75 -5.47 8.26
C ILE A 69 7.83 -4.61 9.53
N GLN A 70 6.78 -3.83 9.79
CA GLN A 70 6.43 -3.55 11.19
C GLN A 70 5.90 -4.86 11.77
N ILE A 71 6.80 -5.70 12.28
CA ILE A 71 6.43 -6.79 13.20
C ILE A 71 5.78 -6.07 14.38
N SER A 72 4.46 -6.17 14.52
CA SER A 72 3.81 -5.77 15.76
C SER A 72 4.44 -6.56 16.90
N PRO A 73 5.08 -5.92 17.89
CA PRO A 73 5.43 -6.62 19.11
C PRO A 73 4.11 -6.87 19.86
N ARG A 74 3.91 -8.13 20.26
CA ARG A 74 3.00 -8.42 21.36
C ARG A 74 3.56 -7.88 22.66
#